data_AF-A0A6B8VKM6-F1
#
_entry.id   AF-A0A6B8VKM6-F1
#
_cell.length_a   1.000
_cell.length_b   1.000
_cell.length_c   1.000
_cell.angle_alpha   90.00
_cell.angle_beta   90.00
_cell.angle_gamma   90.00
#
_symmetry.space_group_name_H-M   'P 1'
#
loop_
_entity.id
_entity.type
_entity.pdbx_description
1 polymer ?
#
loop_
_entity_poly.entity_id
_entity_poly.type
_entity_poly.pdbx_seq_one_letter_code
_entity_poly.pdbx_strand_id
1 'polypeptide(L)'
;MSAQPDSSGGLSRDYIVEYRAGQFQNGSLVLRFDAQPTDKQLRDALIAHGLPARALEEVRARPLHPSRPRTISHPGPRTSVPSPTLPETPPARRKQASGCSGGPLLLGLAVAAFALLAGFSDQAIRAGESAGATRTTETMVVGCWDELGVARSLGDPDAGVVGAMFTKEPTAFAVTPANAAFYFSCLRAASTD
;
A
#
# COMPACT_ATOMS: atom_id res chain seq x y z
N MET A 1 -28.27 28.81 35.94
CA MET A 1 -27.99 27.60 35.15
C MET A 1 -26.54 27.63 34.73
N SER A 2 -25.68 26.90 35.45
CA SER A 2 -24.30 26.63 35.03
C SER A 2 -23.99 25.23 35.54
N ALA A 3 -24.34 24.23 34.73
CA ALA A 3 -23.97 22.85 34.98
C ALA A 3 -22.46 22.73 34.78
N GLN A 4 -21.74 22.45 35.87
CA GLN A 4 -20.40 21.91 35.81
C GLN A 4 -20.44 20.59 35.03
N PRO A 5 -19.46 20.30 34.16
CA PRO A 5 -19.38 18.99 33.54
C PRO A 5 -19.02 17.99 34.63
N ASP A 6 -19.96 17.08 34.90
CA ASP A 6 -19.77 15.97 35.81
C ASP A 6 -18.58 15.13 35.36
N SER A 7 -17.46 15.35 36.06
CA SER A 7 -16.31 14.45 36.08
C SER A 7 -16.78 13.11 36.59
N SER A 8 -17.14 12.24 35.65
CA SER A 8 -17.36 10.83 35.92
C SER A 8 -16.00 10.23 36.27
N GLY A 9 -15.68 10.18 37.56
CA GLY A 9 -14.45 9.62 38.14
C GLY A 9 -14.35 8.10 37.99
N GLY A 10 -14.49 7.60 36.76
CA GLY A 10 -14.03 6.28 36.38
C GLY A 10 -12.51 6.29 36.31
N LEU A 11 -11.85 5.21 36.74
CA LEU A 11 -10.41 5.06 36.61
C LEU A 11 -10.07 4.92 35.11
N SER A 12 -9.88 6.04 34.41
CA SER A 12 -9.48 6.04 33.00
C SER A 12 -8.09 5.40 32.87
N ARG A 13 -8.04 4.25 32.19
CA ARG A 13 -6.86 3.40 32.02
C ARG A 13 -6.27 3.58 30.63
N ASP A 14 -4.95 3.54 30.56
CA ASP A 14 -4.23 3.57 29.30
C ASP A 14 -4.16 2.17 28.69
N TYR A 15 -4.47 2.07 27.40
CA TYR A 15 -4.41 0.86 26.60
C TYR A 15 -3.48 1.07 25.42
N ILE A 16 -2.59 0.12 25.17
CA ILE A 16 -1.89 -0.02 23.89
C ILE A 16 -2.87 -0.63 22.91
N VAL A 17 -3.27 0.13 21.91
CA VAL A 17 -4.12 -0.30 20.80
C VAL A 17 -3.23 -0.61 19.61
N GLU A 18 -3.01 -1.90 19.39
CA GLU A 18 -2.33 -2.45 18.22
C GLU A 18 -3.34 -2.52 17.08
N TYR A 19 -2.99 -1.97 15.92
CA TYR A 19 -3.82 -2.04 14.74
C TYR A 19 -3.02 -2.49 13.52
N ARG A 20 -3.71 -3.17 12.62
CA ARG A 20 -3.21 -3.54 11.30
C ARG A 20 -4.02 -2.82 10.23
N ALA A 21 -3.38 -1.88 9.56
CA ALA A 21 -3.92 -1.13 8.43
C ALA A 21 -3.43 -1.76 7.10
N GLY A 22 -4.14 -2.75 6.58
CA GLY A 22 -3.73 -3.48 5.38
C GLY A 22 -2.51 -4.41 5.56
N GLN A 23 -1.88 -4.79 4.44
CA GLN A 23 -0.86 -5.85 4.44
C GLN A 23 0.50 -5.45 5.03
N PHE A 24 0.83 -4.15 5.04
CA PHE A 24 2.18 -3.67 5.40
C PHE A 24 2.22 -2.60 6.49
N GLN A 25 1.08 -2.03 6.91
CA GLN A 25 1.07 -0.96 7.92
C GLN A 25 0.55 -1.51 9.24
N ASN A 26 1.47 -1.97 10.08
CA ASN A 26 1.18 -2.29 11.47
C ASN A 26 1.59 -1.10 12.33
N GLY A 27 0.74 -0.70 13.27
CA GLY A 27 1.04 0.39 14.19
C GLY A 27 0.46 0.13 15.57
N SER A 28 0.89 0.92 16.53
CA SER A 28 0.30 0.95 17.86
C SER A 28 0.12 2.38 18.33
N LEU A 29 -0.97 2.62 19.03
CA LEU A 29 -1.29 3.90 19.66
C LEU A 29 -1.64 3.67 21.12
N VAL A 30 -1.26 4.59 21.99
CA VAL A 30 -1.68 4.54 23.40
C VAL A 30 -2.94 5.39 23.52
N LEU A 31 -4.06 4.74 23.83
CA LEU A 31 -5.38 5.37 23.95
C LEU A 31 -5.91 5.15 25.37
N ARG A 32 -6.59 6.17 25.89
CA ARG A 32 -7.14 6.15 27.25
C ARG A 32 -8.64 5.89 27.21
N PHE A 33 -9.10 4.91 27.98
CA PHE A 33 -10.52 4.53 28.07
C PHE A 33 -10.96 4.41 29.53
N ASP A 34 -12.22 4.76 29.82
CA ASP A 34 -12.80 4.71 31.17
C ASP A 34 -13.11 3.29 31.63
N ALA A 35 -13.26 2.35 30.69
CA ALA A 35 -13.51 0.94 30.91
C ALA A 35 -12.79 0.10 29.84
N GLN A 36 -12.92 -1.23 29.91
CA GLN A 36 -12.39 -2.10 28.86
C GLN A 36 -13.07 -1.78 27.51
N PRO A 37 -12.33 -1.31 26.50
CA PRO A 37 -12.92 -0.85 25.26
C PRO A 37 -13.43 -2.01 24.42
N THR A 38 -14.60 -1.82 23.82
CA THR A 38 -15.15 -2.73 22.80
C THR A 38 -14.45 -2.55 21.46
N ASP A 39 -14.46 -3.57 20.59
CA ASP A 39 -13.88 -3.48 19.24
C ASP A 39 -14.40 -2.29 18.44
N LYS A 40 -15.67 -1.93 18.63
CA LYS A 40 -16.28 -0.74 17.99
C LYS A 40 -15.62 0.55 18.50
N GLN A 41 -15.48 0.70 19.82
CA GLN A 41 -14.85 1.88 20.43
C GLN A 41 -13.36 2.01 20.05
N LEU A 42 -12.65 0.88 19.93
CA LEU A 42 -11.27 0.89 19.46
C LEU A 42 -11.17 1.40 18.01
N ARG A 43 -12.04 0.90 17.12
CA ARG A 43 -12.07 1.34 15.72
C ARG A 43 -12.46 2.81 15.59
N ASP A 44 -13.48 3.25 16.31
CA ASP A 44 -13.93 4.64 16.30
C ASP A 44 -12.82 5.59 16.79
N ALA A 45 -12.08 5.20 17.83
CA ALA A 45 -10.95 5.98 18.32
C ALA A 45 -9.78 6.02 17.30
N LEU A 46 -9.44 4.90 16.67
CA LEU A 46 -8.41 4.87 15.62
C LEU A 46 -8.80 5.75 14.42
N ILE A 47 -10.08 5.78 14.04
CA ILE A 47 -10.59 6.65 12.98
C ILE A 47 -10.47 8.12 13.37
N ALA A 48 -10.78 8.48 14.62
CA ALA A 48 -10.59 9.83 15.15
C ALA A 48 -9.12 10.28 15.11
N HIS A 49 -8.18 9.33 15.19
CA HIS A 49 -6.74 9.57 15.02
C HIS A 49 -6.24 9.51 13.56
N GLY A 50 -7.15 9.51 12.58
CA GLY A 50 -6.82 9.64 11.16
C GLY A 50 -6.65 8.32 10.41
N LEU A 51 -6.97 7.17 11.02
CA LEU A 51 -6.90 5.88 10.35
C LEU A 51 -8.19 5.60 9.56
N PRO A 52 -8.12 5.37 8.24
CA PRO A 52 -9.32 5.10 7.46
C PRO A 52 -9.97 3.78 7.89
N ALA A 53 -11.26 3.81 8.19
CA ALA A 53 -12.04 2.66 8.68
C ALA A 53 -11.87 1.39 7.80
N ARG A 54 -11.73 1.60 6.48
CA ARG A 54 -11.58 0.54 5.48
C ARG A 54 -10.21 -0.15 5.51
N ALA A 55 -9.19 0.46 6.12
CA ALA A 55 -7.85 -0.12 6.22
C ALA A 55 -7.69 -1.00 7.47
N LEU A 56 -8.50 -0.81 8.52
CA LEU A 56 -8.37 -1.51 9.80
C LEU A 56 -8.80 -2.99 9.69
N GLU A 57 -7.85 -3.89 9.49
CA GLU A 57 -8.07 -5.34 9.42
C GLU A 57 -8.21 -5.94 10.83
N GLU A 58 -7.18 -5.75 11.66
CA GLU A 58 -7.14 -6.25 13.04
C GLU A 58 -6.93 -5.09 14.01
N VAL A 59 -7.63 -5.15 15.15
CA VAL A 59 -7.50 -4.18 16.23
C VAL A 59 -7.49 -4.95 17.54
N ARG A 60 -6.49 -4.70 18.38
CA ARG A 60 -6.37 -5.31 19.71
C ARG A 60 -5.96 -4.26 20.70
N ALA A 61 -6.54 -4.30 21.89
CA ALA A 61 -6.15 -3.43 22.99
C ALA A 61 -5.58 -4.24 24.15
N ARG A 62 -4.45 -3.80 24.69
CA ARG A 62 -3.81 -4.36 25.88
C ARG A 62 -3.61 -3.26 26.93
N PRO A 63 -3.97 -3.46 28.20
CA PRO A 63 -3.78 -2.44 29.22
C PRO A 63 -2.28 -2.18 29.43
N LEU A 64 -1.89 -0.91 29.47
CA LEU A 64 -0.48 -0.48 29.62
C LEU A 64 0.06 -0.85 31.01
N HIS A 65 -0.82 -0.90 32.02
CA HIS A 65 -0.49 -1.33 33.37
C HIS A 65 -1.43 -2.45 33.79
N PRO A 66 -0.98 -3.72 33.82
CA PRO A 66 -1.70 -4.74 34.54
C PRO A 66 -1.62 -4.38 36.03
N SER A 67 -2.72 -3.93 36.61
CA SER A 67 -2.84 -3.85 38.05
C SER A 67 -2.79 -5.27 38.64
N ARG A 68 -1.58 -5.80 38.89
CA ARG A 68 -1.34 -6.73 39.99
C ARG A 68 0.14 -6.74 40.45
N PRO A 69 0.39 -6.95 41.75
CA PRO A 69 1.70 -6.82 42.37
C PRO A 69 2.71 -7.82 41.82
N ARG A 70 3.98 -7.39 41.83
CA ARG A 70 5.15 -8.28 41.83
C ARG A 70 4.95 -9.44 42.81
N THR A 71 4.88 -10.66 42.30
CA THR A 71 5.52 -11.78 42.99
C THR A 71 6.88 -11.92 42.33
N ILE A 72 7.92 -11.48 43.03
CA ILE A 72 9.30 -11.76 42.68
C ILE A 72 9.50 -13.26 42.89
N SER A 73 9.61 -14.04 41.83
CA SER A 73 10.21 -15.37 41.88
C SER A 73 11.56 -15.29 41.20
N HIS A 74 12.62 -15.40 42.00
CA HIS A 74 14.00 -15.45 41.54
C HIS A 74 14.20 -16.56 40.49
N PRO A 75 15.10 -16.39 39.51
CA PRO A 75 15.49 -17.46 38.60
C PRO A 75 16.34 -18.48 39.38
N GLY A 76 15.71 -19.57 39.82
CA GLY A 76 16.41 -20.78 40.26
C GLY A 76 16.76 -21.63 39.03
N PRO A 77 17.99 -22.15 38.90
CA PRO A 77 18.31 -23.05 37.81
C PRO A 77 17.71 -24.40 38.15
N ARG A 78 16.91 -25.00 37.25
CA ARG A 78 17.09 -26.41 36.82
C ARG A 78 15.92 -27.03 36.05
N THR A 79 16.37 -27.80 35.05
CA THR A 79 15.93 -29.15 34.71
C THR A 79 14.71 -29.29 33.79
N SER A 80 15.05 -29.64 32.55
CA SER A 80 14.25 -30.43 31.63
C SER A 80 13.65 -31.66 32.31
N VAL A 81 12.31 -31.73 32.34
CA VAL A 81 11.58 -32.98 32.51
C VAL A 81 10.56 -33.07 31.36
N PRO A 82 10.55 -34.18 30.60
CA PRO A 82 9.62 -34.39 29.50
C PRO A 82 8.31 -35.03 29.99
N SER A 83 7.16 -34.56 29.50
CA SER A 83 5.88 -35.31 29.44
C SER A 83 4.78 -34.42 28.85
N PRO A 84 3.68 -34.97 28.30
CA PRO A 84 3.55 -36.15 27.46
C PRO A 84 2.89 -35.81 26.12
N THR A 85 3.21 -36.58 25.09
CA THR A 85 2.61 -36.56 23.75
C THR A 85 1.15 -37.04 23.80
N LEU A 86 0.20 -36.25 23.27
CA LEU A 86 -1.05 -36.64 22.56
C LEU A 86 -2.02 -35.44 22.45
N PRO A 87 -2.92 -35.40 21.46
CA PRO A 87 -2.75 -35.57 20.02
C PRO A 87 -2.83 -34.22 19.30
N GLU A 88 -2.05 -34.12 18.24
CA GLU A 88 -2.10 -33.16 17.14
C GLU A 88 -3.54 -32.70 16.83
N THR A 89 -3.88 -31.48 17.24
CA THR A 89 -5.07 -30.82 16.71
C THR A 89 -4.75 -30.54 15.24
N PRO A 90 -5.48 -31.11 14.26
CA PRO A 90 -5.21 -30.79 12.86
C PRO A 90 -5.31 -29.27 12.71
N PRO A 91 -4.36 -28.60 12.03
CA PRO A 91 -4.49 -27.18 11.77
C PRO A 91 -5.83 -26.99 11.09
N ALA A 92 -6.71 -26.25 11.76
CA ALA A 92 -8.00 -25.86 11.22
C ALA A 92 -7.72 -25.35 9.80
N ARG A 93 -8.21 -26.13 8.82
CA ARG A 93 -8.12 -25.85 7.39
C ARG A 93 -8.27 -24.34 7.23
N ARG A 94 -7.16 -23.68 6.93
CA ARG A 94 -7.19 -22.35 6.33
C ARG A 94 -8.15 -22.55 5.18
N LYS A 95 -9.36 -21.99 5.27
CA LYS A 95 -10.19 -21.78 4.08
C LYS A 95 -9.38 -20.80 3.27
N GLN A 96 -8.42 -21.34 2.53
CA GLN A 96 -7.86 -20.74 1.35
C GLN A 96 -9.10 -20.38 0.58
N ALA A 97 -9.41 -19.08 0.53
CA ALA A 97 -10.44 -18.58 -0.34
C ALA A 97 -9.98 -18.98 -1.75
N SER A 98 -10.46 -20.14 -2.17
CA SER A 98 -10.32 -20.67 -3.49
C SER A 98 -11.00 -19.67 -4.42
N GLY A 99 -10.24 -19.14 -5.36
CA GLY A 99 -10.81 -18.50 -6.54
C GLY A 99 -10.85 -16.97 -6.52
N CYS A 100 -9.69 -16.34 -6.63
CA CYS A 100 -9.55 -15.26 -7.61
C CYS A 100 -8.64 -15.75 -8.74
N SER A 101 -9.08 -16.79 -9.48
CA SER A 101 -8.41 -17.20 -10.72
C SER A 101 -8.50 -16.14 -11.82
N GLY A 102 -9.24 -15.05 -11.59
CA GLY A 102 -9.30 -13.87 -12.44
C GLY A 102 -8.12 -12.91 -12.28
N GLY A 103 -7.25 -13.04 -11.26
CA GLY A 103 -6.10 -12.15 -11.07
C GLY A 103 -5.17 -12.05 -12.29
N PRO A 104 -4.66 -13.18 -12.83
CA PRO A 104 -3.82 -13.13 -14.04
C PRO A 104 -4.61 -12.72 -15.29
N LEU A 105 -5.91 -13.05 -15.38
CA LEU A 105 -6.76 -12.63 -16.50
C LEU A 105 -6.97 -11.11 -16.51
N LEU A 106 -7.31 -10.53 -15.37
CA LEU A 106 -7.50 -9.07 -15.21
C LEU A 106 -6.20 -8.32 -15.43
N LEU A 107 -5.08 -8.83 -14.93
CA LEU A 107 -3.77 -8.27 -15.19
C LEU A 107 -3.44 -8.31 -16.69
N GLY A 108 -3.67 -9.45 -17.34
CA GLY A 108 -3.48 -9.59 -18.79
C GLY A 108 -4.35 -8.61 -19.58
N LEU A 109 -5.62 -8.45 -19.18
CA LEU A 109 -6.55 -7.53 -19.81
C LEU A 109 -6.13 -6.07 -19.61
N ALA A 110 -5.64 -5.70 -18.41
CA ALA A 110 -5.11 -4.38 -18.14
C ALA A 110 -3.84 -4.07 -18.96
N VAL A 111 -2.92 -5.03 -19.08
CA VAL A 111 -1.72 -4.88 -19.92
C VAL A 111 -2.10 -4.77 -21.40
N ALA A 112 -3.06 -5.57 -21.87
CA ALA A 112 -3.56 -5.50 -23.24
C ALA A 112 -4.22 -4.15 -23.53
N ALA A 113 -5.08 -3.66 -22.63
CA ALA A 113 -5.71 -2.35 -22.75
C ALA A 113 -4.67 -1.22 -22.75
N PHE A 114 -3.65 -1.31 -21.89
CA PHE A 114 -2.55 -0.35 -21.85
C PHE A 114 -1.75 -0.34 -23.15
N ALA A 115 -1.38 -1.52 -23.67
CA ALA A 115 -0.66 -1.65 -24.94
C ALA A 115 -1.48 -1.13 -26.13
N LEU A 116 -2.80 -1.38 -26.14
CA LEU A 116 -3.71 -0.83 -27.14
C LEU A 116 -3.71 0.70 -27.10
N LEU A 117 -3.90 1.31 -25.93
CA LEU A 117 -3.88 2.77 -25.78
C LEU A 117 -2.53 3.37 -26.19
N ALA A 118 -1.42 2.68 -25.89
CA ALA A 118 -0.09 3.11 -26.31
C ALA A 118 0.03 3.10 -27.84
N GLY A 119 -0.50 2.06 -28.50
CA GLY A 119 -0.54 1.95 -29.96
C GLY A 119 -1.38 3.04 -30.65
N PHE A 120 -2.33 3.68 -29.95
CA PHE A 120 -3.15 4.79 -30.47
C PHE A 120 -2.57 6.18 -30.18
N SER A 121 -1.37 6.26 -29.58
CA SER A 121 -0.72 7.51 -29.17
C SER A 121 0.18 8.07 -30.29
N ASP A 122 -0.38 8.32 -31.48
CA ASP A 122 0.38 8.70 -32.69
C ASP A 122 1.35 9.87 -32.50
N GLN A 123 0.96 10.87 -31.71
CA GLN A 123 1.81 12.05 -31.44
C GLN A 123 3.02 11.66 -30.59
N ALA A 124 2.82 10.91 -29.51
CA ALA A 124 3.90 10.40 -28.69
C ALA A 124 4.83 9.45 -29.47
N ILE A 125 4.28 8.61 -30.37
CA ILE A 125 5.07 7.74 -31.24
C ILE A 125 5.99 8.56 -32.16
N ARG A 126 5.44 9.55 -32.88
CA ARG A 126 6.25 10.40 -33.77
C ARG A 126 7.31 11.19 -33.02
N ALA A 127 6.96 11.72 -31.84
CA ALA A 127 7.93 12.42 -30.99
C ALA A 127 9.04 11.48 -30.53
N GLY A 128 8.71 10.24 -30.14
CA GLY A 128 9.70 9.22 -29.79
C GLY A 128 10.59 8.84 -30.96
N GLU A 129 10.03 8.58 -32.15
CA GLU A 129 10.80 8.30 -33.37
C GLU A 129 11.80 9.43 -33.68
N SER A 130 11.36 10.69 -33.58
CA SER A 130 12.24 11.84 -33.79
C SER A 130 13.36 11.94 -32.76
N ALA A 131 13.09 11.59 -31.49
CA ALA A 131 14.08 11.57 -30.43
C ALA A 131 15.10 10.42 -30.59
N GLY A 132 14.67 9.29 -31.15
CA GLY A 132 15.52 8.13 -31.40
C GLY A 132 16.38 8.25 -32.66
N ALA A 133 15.96 9.04 -33.65
CA ALA A 133 16.62 9.17 -34.96
C ALA A 133 18.06 9.71 -34.92
N THR A 134 18.50 10.30 -33.80
CA THR A 134 19.88 10.80 -33.62
C THR A 134 20.66 9.99 -32.59
N ARG A 135 20.15 8.83 -32.18
CA ARG A 135 20.72 8.01 -31.11
C ARG A 135 21.35 6.74 -31.70
N THR A 136 22.35 6.24 -31.00
CA THR A 136 23.03 4.98 -31.34
C THR A 136 22.58 3.86 -30.40
N THR A 137 22.81 2.62 -30.79
CA THR A 137 22.56 1.45 -29.93
C THR A 137 23.25 1.52 -28.56
N GLU A 138 24.41 2.17 -28.46
CA GLU A 138 25.13 2.39 -27.19
C GLU A 138 24.44 3.41 -26.27
N THR A 139 23.76 4.40 -26.86
CA THR A 139 23.16 5.53 -26.13
C THR A 139 21.64 5.47 -26.04
N MET A 140 20.99 4.54 -26.75
CA MET A 140 19.54 4.52 -26.93
C MET A 140 18.76 4.44 -25.62
N VAL A 141 19.20 3.62 -24.66
CA VAL A 141 18.44 3.39 -23.42
C VAL A 141 18.41 4.64 -22.54
N VAL A 142 19.59 5.17 -22.22
CA VAL A 142 19.71 6.38 -21.38
C VAL A 142 19.19 7.60 -22.15
N GLY A 143 19.52 7.70 -23.43
CA GLY A 143 19.09 8.80 -24.29
C GLY A 143 17.58 8.90 -24.43
N CYS A 144 16.90 7.81 -24.75
CA CYS A 144 15.44 7.80 -24.84
C CYS A 144 14.77 8.03 -23.48
N TRP A 145 15.41 7.62 -22.38
CA TRP A 145 14.92 7.91 -21.04
C TRP A 145 15.03 9.40 -20.69
N ASP A 146 16.15 10.04 -21.04
CA ASP A 146 16.36 11.47 -20.82
C ASP A 146 15.38 12.31 -21.66
N GLU A 147 15.20 11.97 -22.93
CA GLU A 147 14.22 12.63 -23.82
C GLU A 147 12.79 12.45 -23.33
N LEU A 148 12.45 11.26 -22.81
CA LEU A 148 11.18 11.06 -22.15
C LEU A 148 11.07 11.97 -20.92
N GLY A 149 12.12 12.10 -20.11
CA GLY A 149 12.16 13.03 -18.97
C GLY A 149 11.83 14.48 -19.38
N VAL A 150 12.44 14.96 -20.47
CA VAL A 150 12.16 16.29 -21.04
C VAL A 150 10.71 16.38 -21.50
N ALA A 151 10.24 15.43 -22.31
CA ALA A 151 8.87 15.43 -22.84
C ALA A 151 7.82 15.42 -21.70
N ARG A 152 8.09 14.68 -20.63
CA ARG A 152 7.23 14.65 -19.45
C ARG A 152 7.21 15.96 -18.68
N SER A 153 8.34 16.66 -18.61
CA SER A 153 8.41 17.98 -17.96
C SER A 153 7.57 19.05 -18.66
N LEU A 154 7.28 18.85 -19.95
CA LEU A 154 6.43 19.72 -20.77
C LEU A 154 4.94 19.30 -20.75
N GLY A 155 4.63 18.11 -20.25
CA GLY A 155 3.27 17.60 -20.20
C GLY A 155 2.42 18.34 -19.16
N ASP A 156 1.13 18.53 -19.47
CA ASP A 156 0.18 19.22 -18.59
C ASP A 156 -0.01 18.46 -17.26
N PRO A 157 0.39 19.05 -16.10
CA PRO A 157 0.18 18.42 -14.79
C PRO A 157 -1.30 18.45 -14.35
N ASP A 158 -2.11 19.36 -14.90
CA ASP A 158 -3.50 19.59 -14.48
C ASP A 158 -4.49 18.66 -15.18
N ALA A 159 -4.06 17.95 -16.23
CA ALA A 159 -4.85 16.93 -16.93
C ALA A 159 -5.33 15.77 -16.03
N GLY A 160 -4.68 15.59 -14.86
CA GLY A 160 -4.99 14.55 -13.89
C GLY A 160 -4.66 13.13 -14.38
N VAL A 161 -4.64 12.17 -13.44
CA VAL A 161 -4.20 10.79 -13.73
C VAL A 161 -5.08 10.10 -14.78
N VAL A 162 -6.38 10.34 -14.75
CA VAL A 162 -7.32 9.72 -15.69
C VAL A 162 -7.15 10.32 -17.09
N GLY A 163 -7.08 11.65 -17.22
CA GLY A 163 -6.86 12.32 -18.51
C GLY A 163 -5.53 11.89 -19.15
N ALA A 164 -4.50 11.75 -18.32
CA ALA A 164 -3.18 11.31 -18.75
C ALA A 164 -3.14 9.86 -19.31
N MET A 165 -4.11 9.01 -18.99
CA MET A 165 -4.20 7.64 -19.55
C MET A 165 -4.76 7.61 -20.97
N PHE A 166 -5.46 8.66 -21.40
CA PHE A 166 -6.15 8.71 -22.70
C PHE A 166 -5.60 9.79 -23.64
N THR A 167 -4.62 10.57 -23.20
CA THR A 167 -3.95 11.51 -24.08
C THR A 167 -3.07 10.80 -25.10
N LYS A 168 -2.84 11.48 -26.22
CA LYS A 168 -1.91 11.03 -27.28
C LYS A 168 -0.53 11.65 -27.15
N GLU A 169 -0.35 12.61 -26.24
CA GLU A 169 0.89 13.35 -26.02
C GLU A 169 1.61 12.86 -24.75
N PRO A 170 2.95 13.02 -24.65
CA PRO A 170 3.68 12.76 -23.43
C PRO A 170 3.10 13.53 -22.23
N THR A 171 3.12 12.89 -21.06
CA THR A 171 2.46 13.39 -19.84
C THR A 171 3.45 13.54 -18.69
N ALA A 172 3.18 14.43 -17.75
CA ALA A 172 4.00 14.56 -16.54
C ALA A 172 4.09 13.27 -15.70
N PHE A 173 3.11 12.37 -15.81
CA PHE A 173 2.99 11.17 -14.99
C PHE A 173 4.00 10.08 -15.31
N ALA A 174 4.35 9.27 -14.30
CA ALA A 174 5.37 8.23 -14.41
C ALA A 174 5.07 7.17 -15.47
N VAL A 175 3.84 6.68 -15.46
CA VAL A 175 3.42 5.53 -16.25
C VAL A 175 2.10 5.88 -16.91
N THR A 176 2.14 6.12 -18.22
CA THR A 176 0.98 6.33 -19.08
C THR A 176 1.21 5.65 -20.43
N PRO A 177 0.15 5.30 -21.17
CA PRO A 177 0.28 4.67 -22.47
C PRO A 177 1.06 5.54 -23.46
N ALA A 178 0.83 6.85 -23.47
CA ALA A 178 1.57 7.79 -24.32
C ALA A 178 3.07 7.85 -23.98
N ASN A 179 3.44 7.87 -22.70
CA ASN A 179 4.84 7.85 -22.29
C ASN A 179 5.54 6.53 -22.67
N ALA A 180 4.84 5.40 -22.55
CA ALA A 180 5.35 4.12 -23.01
C ALA A 180 5.53 4.11 -24.54
N ALA A 181 4.55 4.61 -25.28
CA ALA A 181 4.61 4.70 -26.74
C ALA A 181 5.80 5.55 -27.21
N PHE A 182 6.03 6.71 -26.57
CA PHE A 182 7.21 7.55 -26.81
C PHE A 182 8.51 6.78 -26.58
N TYR A 183 8.66 6.13 -25.42
CA TYR A 183 9.91 5.47 -25.06
C TYR A 183 10.23 4.30 -26.00
N PHE A 184 9.25 3.44 -26.30
CA PHE A 184 9.46 2.29 -27.17
C PHE A 184 9.69 2.67 -28.62
N SER A 185 9.03 3.71 -29.12
CA SER A 185 9.27 4.21 -30.49
C SER A 185 10.65 4.86 -30.62
N CYS A 186 11.11 5.58 -29.58
CA CYS A 186 12.48 6.09 -29.52
C CYS A 186 13.52 4.95 -29.54
N LEU A 187 13.36 3.93 -28.69
CA LEU A 187 14.26 2.78 -28.68
C LEU A 187 14.28 2.07 -30.05
N ARG A 188 13.11 1.90 -30.67
CA ARG A 188 13.00 1.27 -31.98
C ARG A 188 13.78 2.07 -33.03
N ALA A 189 13.56 3.38 -33.13
CA ALA A 189 14.24 4.24 -34.09
C ALA A 189 15.77 4.26 -33.86
N ALA A 190 16.21 4.29 -32.60
CA ALA A 190 17.63 4.27 -32.23
C ALA A 190 18.32 2.90 -32.44
N SER A 191 17.53 1.83 -32.62
CA SER A 191 18.03 0.46 -32.86
C SER A 191 18.15 0.08 -34.34
N THR A 192 17.64 0.93 -35.23
CA THR A 192 17.62 0.69 -36.68
C THR A 192 18.79 1.31 -37.43
N ASP A 193 19.66 2.05 -36.75
CA ASP A 193 20.97 2.55 -37.22
C ASP A 193 22.13 1.69 -36.69
#